data_AF-A0A939L097-F1
#
_entry.id   AF-A0A939L097-F1
#
_cell.length_a   1.000
_cell.length_b   1.000
_cell.length_c   1.000
_cell.angle_alpha   90.00
_cell.angle_beta   90.00
_cell.angle_gamma   90.00
#
_symmetry.space_group_name_H-M   'P 1'
#
loop_
_entity.id
_entity.type
_entity.pdbx_description
1 polymer ?
#
loop_
_entity_poly.entity_id
_entity_poly.type
_entity_poly.pdbx_seq_one_letter_code
_entity_poly.pdbx_strand_id
1 'polypeptide(L)' 'TIFHLPTYSPHLNLIEILWRFIKYEWIEIDAYSCWKNLVDSVETIIKNFGEKYVINFV' A
#
# COMPACT_ATOMS: atom_id res chain seq x y z
N THR A 1 -11.84 13.16 16.06
CA THR A 1 -13.13 13.12 15.33
C THR A 1 -13.16 11.85 14.52
N ILE A 2 -14.24 11.07 14.56
CA ILE A 2 -14.34 9.81 13.82
C ILE A 2 -14.81 10.13 12.39
N PHE A 3 -14.14 9.57 11.38
CA PHE A 3 -14.55 9.67 9.98
C PHE A 3 -15.41 8.46 9.61
N HIS A 4 -16.65 8.69 9.20
CA HIS A 4 -17.58 7.62 8.84
C HIS A 4 -17.54 7.34 7.35
N LEU A 5 -17.19 6.11 6.99
CA LEU A 5 -17.24 5.61 5.62
C LEU A 5 -18.59 4.92 5.36
N PRO A 6 -19.20 5.11 4.17
CA PRO A 6 -20.36 4.34 3.76
C PRO A 6 -20.00 2.85 3.64
N THR A 7 -20.99 1.99 3.89
CA THR A 7 -20.80 0.54 3.82
C THR A 7 -20.31 0.12 2.43
N TYR A 8 -19.47 -0.91 2.37
CA TYR A 8 -18.93 -1.48 1.12
C TYR A 8 -18.22 -0.47 0.20
N SER A 9 -17.59 0.56 0.77
CA SER A 9 -16.87 1.59 0.02
C SER A 9 -15.35 1.53 0.20
N PRO A 10 -14.69 0.42 -0.16
CA PRO A 10 -13.25 0.25 0.06
C PRO A 10 -12.40 1.21 -0.79
N HIS A 11 -12.96 1.70 -1.90
CA HIS A 11 -12.35 2.72 -2.75
C HIS A 11 -12.26 4.10 -2.07
N LEU A 12 -13.02 4.34 -1.00
CA LEU A 12 -12.94 5.56 -0.19
C LEU A 12 -11.99 5.40 1.01
N ASN A 13 -11.54 4.17 1.28
CA ASN A 13 -10.70 3.88 2.42
C ASN A 13 -9.23 4.02 2.05
N LEU A 14 -8.57 5.03 2.61
CA LEU A 14 -7.19 5.39 2.27
C LEU A 14 -6.20 4.23 2.47
N ILE A 15 -6.37 3.43 3.53
CA ILE A 15 -5.47 2.31 3.78
C ILE A 15 -5.66 1.18 2.76
N GLU A 16 -6.88 0.95 2.28
CA GLU A 16 -7.14 -0.05 1.23
C GLU A 16 -6.58 0.39 -0.12
N ILE A 17 -6.69 1.69 -0.44
CA ILE A 17 -6.04 2.25 -1.62
C ILE A 17 -4.53 2.06 -1.54
N LEU A 18 -3.91 2.39 -0.41
CA LEU A 18 -2.47 2.22 -0.21
C LEU A 18 -2.04 0.75 -0.43
N TRP A 19 -2.73 -0.20 0.19
CA TRP A 19 -2.43 -1.62 0.03
C TRP A 19 -2.60 -2.13 -1.40
N ARG A 20 -3.55 -1.56 -2.16
CA ARG A 20 -3.70 -1.86 -3.59
C ARG A 20 -2.44 -1.48 -4.37
N PHE A 21 -1.89 -0.29 -4.15
CA PHE A 21 -0.65 0.14 -4.81
C PHE A 21 0.56 -0.69 -4.36
N ILE A 22 0.70 -0.94 -3.05
CA ILE A 22 1.78 -1.81 -2.53
C ILE A 22 1.75 -3.16 -3.24
N LYS A 23 0.58 -3.81 -3.30
CA LYS A 23 0.47 -5.17 -3.84
C LYS A 23 0.63 -5.26 -5.35
N TYR A 24 0.06 -4.32 -6.10
CA TYR A 24 -0.05 -4.48 -7.57
C TYR A 24 0.95 -3.64 -8.35
N GLU A 25 1.43 -2.52 -7.79
CA GLU A 25 2.27 -1.57 -8.52
C GLU A 25 3.72 -1.55 -8.00
N TRP A 26 3.94 -1.70 -6.70
CA TRP A 26 5.26 -1.40 -6.10
C TRP A 26 6.06 -2.61 -5.66
N ILE A 27 5.40 -3.69 -5.24
CA ILE A 27 6.12 -4.86 -4.75
C ILE A 27 6.58 -5.73 -5.93
N GLU A 28 7.87 -6.03 -5.95
CA GLU A 28 8.45 -6.87 -6.99
C GLU A 28 8.10 -8.35 -6.76
N ILE A 29 8.05 -9.14 -7.84
CA ILE A 29 7.71 -10.57 -7.77
C ILE A 29 8.70 -11.33 -6.87
N ASP A 30 9.98 -10.96 -6.90
CA ASP A 30 11.03 -11.55 -6.06
C ASP A 30 10.79 -11.37 -4.55
N ALA A 31 10.06 -10.34 -4.14
CA ALA A 31 9.71 -10.13 -2.74
C ALA A 31 8.82 -11.27 -2.20
N TYR A 32 8.07 -11.96 -3.06
CA TYR A 32 7.22 -13.09 -2.68
C TYR A 32 7.98 -14.41 -2.49
N SER A 33 9.29 -14.44 -2.75
CA SER A 33 10.12 -15.64 -2.60
C SER A 33 10.12 -16.21 -1.18
N CYS A 34 10.05 -15.37 -0.15
CA CYS A 34 9.89 -15.81 1.23
C CYS A 34 9.25 -14.72 2.11
N TRP A 35 8.75 -15.13 3.28
CA TRP A 35 8.10 -14.23 4.24
C TRP A 35 9.00 -13.05 4.65
N LYS A 36 10.28 -13.32 4.89
CA LYS A 36 11.24 -12.28 5.28
C LYS A 36 11.39 -11.21 4.21
N ASN A 37 11.61 -11.62 2.96
CA ASN A 37 11.76 -10.71 1.82
C ASN A 37 10.48 -9.89 1.60
N LEU A 38 9.32 -10.50 1.79
CA LEU A 38 8.03 -9.81 1.69
C LEU A 38 7.93 -8.69 2.74
N VAL A 39 8.23 -9.01 4.01
CA VAL A 39 8.18 -8.04 5.10
C VAL A 39 9.20 -6.92 4.89
N ASP A 40 10.44 -7.25 4.55
CA ASP A 40 11.50 -6.27 4.29
C ASP A 40 11.14 -5.32 3.14
N SER A 41 10.54 -5.85 2.07
CA SER A 41 10.07 -5.06 0.91
C SER A 41 8.93 -4.14 1.29
N VAL A 42 7.92 -4.64 1.99
CA VAL A 42 6.78 -3.85 2.47
C VAL A 42 7.25 -2.75 3.42
N GLU A 43 8.13 -3.05 4.38
CA GLU A 43 8.68 -2.04 5.28
C GLU A 43 9.46 -0.96 4.53
N THR A 44 10.24 -1.35 3.52
CA THR A 44 10.98 -0.40 2.69
C THR A 44 10.03 0.52 1.94
N ILE A 45 8.95 -0.02 1.36
CA ILE A 45 7.93 0.77 0.68
C ILE A 45 7.28 1.77 1.64
N ILE A 46 6.84 1.31 2.81
CA ILE A 46 6.20 2.17 3.82
C ILE A 46 7.15 3.27 4.32
N LYS A 47 8.43 2.94 4.58
CA LYS A 47 9.45 3.91 5.03
C LYS A 47 9.76 4.98 3.99
N ASN A 48 9.62 4.67 2.71
CA ASN A 48 9.88 5.60 1.59
C ASN A 48 8.57 6.14 0.97
N PHE A 49 7.41 5.89 1.58
CA PHE A 49 6.12 6.38 1.10
C PHE A 49 6.01 7.89 1.29
N GLY A 50 5.56 8.60 0.25
CA GLY A 50 5.54 10.07 0.20
C GLY A 50 6.79 10.70 -0.43
N GLU A 51 7.87 9.94 -0.61
CA GLU A 51 9.08 10.40 -1.32
C GLU A 51 9.29 9.63 -2.61
N LYS A 52 9.58 8.32 -2.51
CA LYS A 52 9.80 7.44 -3.68
C LYS A 52 8.53 6.79 -4.17
N TYR A 53 7.63 6.45 -3.24
CA TYR A 53 6.35 5.83 -3.53
C TYR A 53 5.25 6.87 -3.32
N VAL A 54 4.74 7.41 -4.43
CA VAL A 54 3.73 8.48 -4.42
C VAL A 54 2.50 8.00 -5.19
N ILE A 55 1.32 8.19 -4.60
CA ILE A 55 0.04 7.93 -5.26
C ILE A 55 -0.47 9.27 -5.81
N ASN A 56 -0.56 9.37 -7.13
CA ASN A 56 -1.13 10.52 -7.80
C ASN A 56 -2.64 10.28 -8.05
N PHE A 57 -3.48 11.09 -7.42
CA PHE A 57 -4.95 11.00 -7.49
C PHE A 57 -5.56 11.92 -8.57
N VAL A 58 -4.82 12.18 -9.65
CA VAL A 58 -5.23 13.13 -10.72
C VAL A 58 -6.63 12.82 -11.22
#